data_AF-A0A1H0Q2E6-F1
#
_entry.id   AF-A0A1H0Q2E6-F1
#
_cell.length_a   1.000
_cell.length_b   1.000
_cell.length_c   1.000
_cell.angle_alpha   90.00
_cell.angle_beta   90.00
_cell.angle_gamma   90.00
#
_symmetry.space_group_name_H-M   'P 1'
#
loop_
_entity.id
_entity.type
_entity.pdbx_description
1 polymer ?
#
loop_
_entity_poly.entity_id
_entity_poly.type
_entity_poly.pdbx_seq_one_letter_code
_entity_poly.pdbx_strand_id
1 'polypeptide(L)' 'MNIAAKIRARRVEARTRKAVTRAIEQAATPSMRHELITLAQTQHVTWR' A
#
# COMPACT_ATOMS: atom_id res chain seq x y z
N MET A 1 -15.80 16.63 13.91
CA MET A 1 -14.98 15.90 12.92
C MET A 1 -13.63 16.59 12.78
N ASN A 2 -12.51 15.92 13.11
CA ASN A 2 -11.18 16.52 13.08
C ASN A 2 -10.58 16.40 11.66
N ILE A 3 -10.66 17.47 10.87
CA ILE A 3 -10.14 17.53 9.49
C ILE A 3 -8.64 17.19 9.43
N ALA A 4 -7.86 17.61 10.43
CA ALA A 4 -6.44 17.29 10.51
C ALA A 4 -6.19 15.78 10.66
N ALA A 5 -7.04 15.07 11.41
CA ALA A 5 -6.97 13.61 11.50
C ALA A 5 -7.24 12.93 10.15
N LYS A 6 -8.24 13.41 9.41
CA LYS A 6 -8.56 12.91 8.06
C LYS A 6 -7.43 13.15 7.06
N ILE A 7 -6.78 14.32 7.11
CA ILE A 7 -5.62 14.63 6.27
C ILE A 7 -4.44 13.72 6.59
N ARG A 8 -4.17 13.46 7.89
CA ARG A 8 -3.11 12.53 8.30
C ARG A 8 -3.38 11.11 7.80
N ALA A 9 -4.61 10.60 7.95
CA ALA A 9 -5.00 9.28 7.44
C ALA A 9 -4.74 9.16 5.93
N ARG A 10 -5.20 10.14 5.13
CA ARG A 10 -4.96 10.16 3.67
C ARG A 10 -3.48 10.18 3.30
N ARG A 11 -2.65 10.91 4.05
CA ARG A 11 -1.19 10.93 3.82
C ARG A 11 -0.54 9.58 4.10
N VAL A 12 -0.96 8.91 5.18
CA VAL A 12 -0.46 7.57 5.53
C VAL A 12 -0.85 6.55 4.47
N GLU A 13 -2.10 6.56 4.00
CA GLU A 13 -2.55 5.72 2.89
C GLU A 13 -1.78 5.99 1.60
N ALA A 14 -1.56 7.26 1.25
CA ALA A 14 -0.79 7.63 0.06
C ALA A 14 0.67 7.16 0.14
N ARG A 15 1.31 7.29 1.31
CA ARG A 15 2.68 6.80 1.55
C ARG A 15 2.75 5.27 1.42
N THR A 16 1.78 4.58 2.00
CA THR A 16 1.70 3.11 1.96
C THR A 16 1.55 2.62 0.52
N ARG A 17 0.61 3.20 -0.24
CA ARG A 17 0.45 2.89 -1.67
C ARG A 17 1.74 3.11 -2.46
N LYS A 18 2.41 4.25 -2.28
CA LYS A 18 3.67 4.55 -2.97
C LYS A 18 4.77 3.53 -2.63
N ALA A 19 4.89 3.12 -1.37
CA ALA A 19 5.88 2.14 -0.95
C ALA A 19 5.60 0.75 -1.58
N VAL A 20 4.33 0.33 -1.59
CA VAL A 20 3.90 -0.92 -2.21
C VAL A 20 4.17 -0.93 -3.71
N THR A 21 3.77 0.12 -4.44
CA THR A 21 4.03 0.22 -5.88
C THR A 21 5.53 0.13 -6.18
N ARG A 22 6.36 0.85 -5.41
CA ARG A 22 7.82 0.80 -5.57
C ARG A 22 8.38 -0.59 -5.31
N ALA A 23 7.88 -1.30 -4.29
CA ALA A 23 8.32 -2.66 -3.99
C ALA A 23 7.98 -3.63 -5.14
N ILE A 24 6.79 -3.50 -5.73
CA ILE A 24 6.36 -4.30 -6.89
C ILE A 24 7.22 -4.01 -8.12
N GLU A 25 7.56 -2.75 -8.38
CA GLU A 25 8.43 -2.34 -9.49
C GLU A 25 9.87 -2.81 -9.31
N GLN A 26 10.37 -2.83 -8.07
CA GLN A 26 11.74 -3.24 -7.74
C GLN A 26 11.88 -4.74 -7.43
N ALA A 27 10.83 -5.53 -7.63
CA ALA A 27 10.87 -6.95 -7.36
C ALA A 27 11.90 -7.66 -8.25
N ALA A 28 12.82 -8.40 -7.61
CA ALA A 28 13.93 -9.06 -8.31
C ALA A 28 13.47 -10.24 -9.18
N THR A 29 12.31 -10.84 -8.87
CA THR A 29 11.77 -11.99 -9.60
C THR A 29 10.28 -11.81 -9.90
N PRO A 30 9.76 -12.44 -10.96
CA PRO A 30 8.32 -12.45 -11.25
C PRO A 30 7.47 -13.02 -10.10
N SER A 31 7.96 -14.06 -9.42
CA SER A 31 7.27 -14.67 -8.28
C SER A 31 7.15 -13.69 -7.11
N MET A 32 8.25 -13.00 -6.76
CA MET A 32 8.24 -11.98 -5.70
C MET A 32 7.27 -10.85 -6.03
N ARG A 33 7.23 -10.41 -7.30
CA ARG A 33 6.26 -9.41 -7.76
C ARG A 33 4.83 -9.87 -7.53
N HIS A 34 4.53 -11.13 -7.83
CA HIS A 34 3.20 -11.71 -7.64
C HIS A 34 2.82 -11.76 -6.16
N GLU A 35 3.71 -12.26 -5.30
CA GLU A 35 3.49 -12.29 -3.84
C GLU A 35 3.23 -10.90 -3.26
N LEU A 36 4.01 -9.90 -3.67
CA LEU A 36 3.81 -8.51 -3.24
C LEU A 36 2.45 -7.93 -3.69
N ILE A 37 1.98 -8.28 -4.89
CA ILE A 37 0.65 -7.89 -5.37
C ILE A 37 -0.44 -8.55 -4.52
N THR A 38 -0.32 -9.85 -4.24
CA THR A 38 -1.28 -10.57 -3.40
C THR A 38 -1.34 -9.98 -2.00
N LEU A 39 -0.19 -9.72 -1.37
CA LEU A 39 -0.12 -9.10 -0.04
C LEU A 39 -0.73 -7.69 -0.02
N ALA A 40 -0.48 -6.89 -1.07
CA ALA A 40 -1.07 -5.56 -1.20
C ALA A 40 -2.60 -5.60 -1.31
N GLN A 41 -3.14 -6.58 -2.05
CA GLN A 41 -4.58 -6.79 -2.16
C GLN A 41 -5.20 -7.18 -0.82
N THR A 42 -4.56 -8.09 -0.06
CA THR A 42 -5.03 -8.50 1.27
C THR A 42 -5.05 -7.33 2.25
N GLN A 43 -4.00 -6.50 2.28
CA GLN A 43 -3.98 -5.31 3.13
C GLN A 43 -5.13 -4.36 2.81
N HIS A 44 -5.42 -4.12 1.52
CA HIS A 44 -6.52 -3.25 1.12
C HIS A 44 -7.90 -3.72 1.61
N VAL A 45 -8.09 -5.03 1.82
CA VAL A 45 -9.34 -5.59 2.33
C VAL A 45 -9.50 -5.36 3.84
N THR A 46 -8.40 -5.38 4.61
CA THR A 46 -8.43 -5.23 6.07
C THR A 46 -8.57 -3.77 6.53
N TRP A 47 -8.24 -2.78 5.71
CA TRP A 47 -8.33 -1.35 6.06
C TRP A 47 -9.72 -0.73 5.83
N ARG A 48 -10.78 -1.55 5.72
CA ARG A 48 -12.16 -1.11 5.47
C ARG A 48 -12.99 -1.19 6.75
#